data_AF-A0A851UX59-F1
#
_entry.id   AF-A0A851UX59-F1
#
_cell.length_a   1.000
_cell.length_b   1.000
_cell.length_c   1.000
_cell.angle_alpha   90.00
_cell.angle_beta   90.00
_cell.angle_gamma   90.00
#
_symmetry.space_group_name_H-M   'P 1'
#
loop_
_entity.id
_entity.type
_entity.pdbx_description
1 polymer ?
#
loop_
_entity_poly.entity_id
_entity_poly.type
_entity_poly.pdbx_seq_one_letter_code
_entity_poly.pdbx_strand_id
1 'polypeptide(L)' 'ALRAARRGGEDVTEADFDGAIERVIAGLERKSRVLGKHEKKTVAYHEAGHAVCGWFLEHADPLLKVSIIPRGV' A
#
# COMPACT_ATOMS: atom_id res chain seq x y z
N ALA A 1 -4.76 11.49 -14.56
CA ALA A 1 -3.93 12.47 -15.32
C ALA A 1 -2.55 12.72 -14.68
N LEU A 2 -2.43 13.32 -13.48
CA LEU A 2 -1.14 13.74 -12.91
C LEU A 2 -0.10 12.59 -12.76
N ARG A 3 -0.54 11.39 -12.37
CA ARG A 3 0.34 10.23 -12.20
C ARG A 3 0.84 9.66 -13.54
N ALA A 4 -0.06 9.53 -14.52
CA ALA A 4 0.26 9.18 -15.91
C ALA A 4 1.30 10.14 -16.51
N ALA A 5 1.09 11.45 -16.32
CA ALA A 5 2.04 12.46 -16.78
C ALA A 5 3.41 12.34 -16.09
N ARG A 6 3.45 12.06 -14.78
CA ARG A 6 4.72 11.86 -14.03
C ARG A 6 5.51 10.63 -14.48
N ARG A 7 4.85 9.59 -15.00
CA ARG A 7 5.53 8.43 -15.58
C ARG A 7 5.85 8.61 -17.08
N GLY A 8 5.49 9.74 -17.68
CA GLY A 8 5.65 10.00 -19.12
C GLY A 8 4.72 9.17 -20.01
N GLY A 9 3.56 8.75 -19.50
CA GLY A 9 2.57 8.00 -20.28
C GLY A 9 1.73 8.92 -21.17
N GLU A 10 1.45 8.46 -22.38
CA GLU A 10 0.54 9.15 -23.33
C GLU A 10 -0.92 9.04 -22.88
N ASP A 11 -1.29 7.91 -22.27
CA ASP A 11 -2.63 7.64 -21.76
C ASP A 11 -2.64 7.32 -20.26
N VAL A 12 -3.79 7.57 -19.62
CA VAL A 12 -4.08 7.15 -18.24
C VAL A 12 -4.45 5.68 -18.25
N THR A 13 -3.75 4.85 -17.45
CA THR A 13 -4.04 3.43 -17.33
C THR A 13 -4.65 3.09 -15.98
N GLU A 14 -5.17 1.86 -15.83
CA GLU A 14 -5.69 1.34 -14.56
C GLU A 14 -4.68 1.47 -13.41
N ALA A 15 -3.40 1.19 -13.70
CA ALA A 15 -2.31 1.36 -12.73
C ALA A 15 -2.17 2.80 -12.21
N ASP A 16 -2.52 3.82 -13.03
CA ASP A 16 -2.53 5.21 -12.60
C ASP A 16 -3.66 5.50 -11.60
N PHE A 17 -4.81 4.85 -11.76
CA PHE A 17 -5.93 4.91 -10.80
C PHE A 17 -5.60 4.17 -9.51
N ASP A 18 -5.10 2.94 -9.58
CA ASP A 18 -4.79 2.13 -8.40
C ASP A 18 -3.89 2.87 -7.42
N GLY A 19 -2.77 3.40 -7.89
CA GLY A 19 -1.88 4.12 -6.99
C GLY A 19 -2.29 5.56 -6.71
N ALA A 20 -3.30 6.11 -7.39
CA ALA A 20 -3.97 7.34 -6.93
C ALA A 20 -4.88 7.03 -5.74
N ILE A 21 -5.66 5.94 -5.81
CA ILE A 21 -6.49 5.45 -4.70
C ILE A 21 -5.61 5.15 -3.48
N GLU A 22 -4.52 4.39 -3.66
CA GLU A 22 -3.59 4.09 -2.56
C GLU A 22 -3.00 5.35 -1.92
N ARG A 23 -2.70 6.37 -2.73
CA ARG A 23 -2.14 7.63 -2.22
C ARG A 23 -3.16 8.40 -1.40
N VAL A 24 -4.43 8.42 -1.82
CA VAL A 24 -5.50 9.12 -1.11
C VAL A 24 -5.80 8.44 0.22
N ILE A 25 -5.89 7.11 0.23
CA ILE A 25 -6.24 6.34 1.43
C ILE A 25 -5.05 6.24 2.39
N ALA A 26 -3.88 5.81 1.91
CA ALA A 26 -2.74 5.46 2.75
C ALA A 26 -1.66 6.55 2.81
N GLY A 27 -1.78 7.62 2.03
CA GLY A 27 -0.81 8.69 1.97
C GLY A 27 0.43 8.40 1.10
N LEU A 28 1.40 9.31 1.16
CA LEU A 28 2.65 9.25 0.40
C LEU A 28 3.53 8.07 0.85
N GLU A 29 4.00 7.31 -0.13
CA GLU A 29 5.06 6.31 0.07
C GLU A 29 6.39 7.00 0.44
N ARG A 30 7.02 6.56 1.52
CA ARG A 30 8.32 7.08 1.98
C ARG A 30 9.47 6.25 1.45
N LYS A 31 9.88 6.51 0.20
CA LYS A 31 10.99 5.81 -0.46
C LYS A 31 12.35 5.96 0.25
N SER A 32 12.55 7.02 1.02
CA SER A 32 13.77 7.27 1.79
C SER A 32 13.89 6.40 3.05
N ARG A 33 12.77 5.91 3.59
CA ARG A 33 12.77 5.06 4.77
C ARG A 33 12.94 3.60 4.34
N VAL A 34 14.19 3.16 4.27
CA VAL A 34 14.50 1.76 3.98
C VAL A 34 14.53 0.97 5.29
N LEU A 35 13.55 0.08 5.46
CA LEU A 35 13.49 -0.83 6.61
C LEU A 35 14.63 -1.86 6.52
N GLY A 36 15.30 -2.14 7.65
CA GLY A 36 16.30 -3.21 7.75
C GLY A 36 15.67 -4.61 7.59
N LYS A 37 16.46 -5.65 7.32
CA LYS A 37 15.92 -7.03 7.14
C LYS A 37 15.09 -7.51 8.33
N HIS A 38 15.56 -7.24 9.55
CA HIS A 38 14.85 -7.60 10.77
C HIS A 38 13.54 -6.81 10.92
N GLU A 39 13.60 -5.49 10.76
CA GLU A 39 12.42 -4.61 10.83
C GLU A 39 11.37 -4.99 9.76
N LYS A 40 11.79 -5.28 8.52
CA LYS A 40 10.89 -5.79 7.46
C LYS A 40 10.19 -7.07 7.88
N LYS A 41 10.89 -8.01 8.52
CA LYS A 41 10.30 -9.27 9.00
C LYS A 41 9.28 -9.01 10.10
N THR A 42 9.60 -8.13 11.05
CA THR A 42 8.68 -7.73 12.13
C THR A 42 7.41 -7.08 11.57
N VAL A 43 7.56 -6.09 10.67
CA VAL A 43 6.41 -5.42 10.03
C VAL A 43 5.61 -6.41 9.19
N ALA A 44 6.26 -7.31 8.44
CA ALA A 44 5.57 -8.32 7.66
C ALA A 44 4.68 -9.23 8.51
N TYR A 45 5.15 -9.68 9.67
CA TYR A 45 4.29 -10.45 10.57
C TYR A 45 3.18 -9.63 11.21
N HIS A 46 3.44 -8.37 11.54
CA HIS A 46 2.41 -7.47 12.07
C HIS A 46 1.25 -7.30 11.07
N GLU A 47 1.58 -6.91 9.84
CA GLU A 47 0.58 -6.71 8.77
C GLU A 47 -0.10 -8.02 8.36
N ALA A 48 0.63 -9.14 8.36
CA ALA A 48 0.05 -10.46 8.12
C ALA A 48 -0.94 -10.86 9.23
N GLY A 49 -0.70 -10.46 10.48
CA GLY A 49 -1.64 -10.64 11.58
C GLY A 49 -2.97 -9.93 11.31
N HIS A 50 -2.93 -8.66 10.92
CA HIS A 50 -4.13 -7.91 10.49
C HIS A 50 -4.84 -8.59 9.33
N ALA A 51 -4.08 -9.03 8.32
CA ALA A 51 -4.62 -9.70 7.14
C ALA A 51 -5.35 -11.00 7.50
N VAL A 52 -4.71 -11.87 8.29
CA VAL A 52 -5.28 -13.16 8.70
C VAL A 52 -6.52 -12.94 9.57
N CYS A 53 -6.45 -12.06 10.58
CA CYS A 53 -7.61 -11.76 11.41
C CYS A 53 -8.78 -11.21 10.60
N GLY A 54 -8.54 -10.23 9.72
CA GLY A 54 -9.57 -9.64 8.86
C GLY A 54 -10.17 -10.63 7.87
N TRP A 55 -9.42 -11.64 7.44
CA TRP A 55 -9.91 -12.66 6.51
C TRP A 55 -10.90 -13.63 7.16
N PHE A 56 -10.70 -14.01 8.42
CA PHE A 56 -11.48 -15.05 9.08
C PHE A 56 -12.65 -14.52 9.94
N LEU A 57 -12.71 -13.23 10.23
CA LEU A 57 -13.78 -12.64 11.02
C LEU A 57 -14.96 -12.24 10.12
N GLU A 58 -16.14 -12.81 10.40
CA GLU A 58 -17.36 -12.67 9.59
C GLU A 58 -17.83 -11.23 9.36
N HIS A 59 -17.56 -10.34 10.31
CA HIS A 59 -18.03 -8.96 10.29
C HIS A 59 -16.89 -7.94 10.14
N ALA A 60 -15.69 -8.39 9.78
CA ALA A 60 -14.59 -7.50 9.47
C ALA A 60 -14.77 -6.85 8.08
N ASP A 61 -14.22 -5.66 7.91
CA ASP A 61 -14.22 -4.98 6.62
C ASP A 61 -13.44 -5.78 5.57
N PRO A 62 -13.88 -5.78 4.29
CA PRO A 62 -13.22 -6.54 3.24
C PRO A 62 -11.80 -6.02 2.96
N LEU A 63 -10.85 -6.95 2.91
CA LEU A 63 -9.45 -6.67 2.62
C LEU A 63 -9.22 -6.40 1.13
N LEU A 64 -8.72 -5.19 0.81
CA LEU A 64 -8.35 -4.82 -0.55
C LEU A 64 -6.87 -5.10 -0.84
N LYS A 65 -5.96 -4.62 0.01
CA LYS A 65 -4.51 -4.76 -0.17
C LYS A 65 -3.78 -4.58 1.15
N VAL A 66 -2.74 -5.39 1.36
CA VAL A 66 -1.83 -5.29 2.50
C VAL A 66 -0.41 -5.07 1.98
N SER A 67 0.35 -4.19 2.66
CA SER A 67 1.71 -3.84 2.24
C SER A 67 2.59 -3.50 3.43
N ILE A 68 3.86 -3.92 3.35
CA ILE A 68 4.90 -3.54 4.33
C ILE A 68 5.67 -2.28 3.91
N ILE A 69 5.26 -1.64 2.82
CA ILE A 69 5.90 -0.42 2.34
C ILE A 69 5.50 0.72 3.27
N PRO A 70 6.46 1.43 3.89
CA PRO A 70 6.15 2.50 4.82
C PRO A 70 5.47 3.68 4.10
N ARG A 71 4.31 4.10 4.63
CA ARG A 71 3.54 5.25 4.17
C ARG A 71 3.26 6.20 5.34
N GLY A 72 3.17 7.51 5.08
CA GLY A 72 2.85 8.51 6.11
C GLY A 72 3.37 9.93 5.83
N VAL A 73 2.72 10.92 6.46
CA VAL A 73 3.05 12.37 6.41
C VAL A 73 4.32 12.65 7.19
#